data_AF-A0A948DC99-F1
#
_entry.id   AF-A0A948DC99-F1
#
_cell.length_a   1.000
_cell.length_b   1.000
_cell.length_c   1.000
_cell.angle_alpha   90.00
_cell.angle_beta   90.00
_cell.angle_gamma   90.00
#
_symmetry.space_group_name_H-M   'P 1'
#
loop_
_entity.id
_entity.type
_entity.pdbx_description
1 polymer ?
#
loop_
_entity_poly.entity_id
_entity_poly.type
_entity_poly.pdbx_seq_one_letter_code
_entity_poly.pdbx_strand_id
1 'polypeptide(L)'
;MDCDRHPGQTAIGRCLDCGNVICATCVAETGEVLRCASCHEQEVSRIASMMTAGVAKQPRAPRAPKQPREPRARGKKRKGEAEEEAPAPIPGQVMGAPQAPPVAGAQAPPPPVAVPGPPPPSVPGPPPVQPAAPQVPAGPPPPEAMQLREAAAAPPHLQPIQVPPGPVVAAPTADFEELMAEG
;
A
#
# COMPACT_ATOMS: atom_id res chain seq x y z
N MET A 1 15.83 7.26 -23.21
CA MET A 1 14.38 7.42 -22.97
C MET A 1 14.27 8.08 -21.61
N ASP A 2 13.63 9.24 -21.56
CA ASP A 2 13.50 10.03 -20.33
C ASP A 2 12.23 9.63 -19.59
N CYS A 3 12.22 9.77 -18.26
CA CYS A 3 11.05 9.46 -17.44
C CYS A 3 9.98 10.56 -17.56
N ASP A 4 8.71 10.17 -17.78
CA ASP A 4 7.59 11.10 -17.90
C ASP A 4 7.35 11.95 -16.64
N ARG A 5 7.62 11.37 -15.46
CA ARG A 5 7.42 12.04 -14.17
C ARG A 5 8.59 12.93 -13.75
N HIS A 6 9.80 12.57 -14.19
CA HIS A 6 11.03 13.27 -13.84
C HIS A 6 11.77 13.68 -15.13
N PRO A 7 11.45 14.87 -15.70
CA PRO A 7 12.08 15.32 -16.93
C PRO A 7 13.59 15.47 -16.75
N GLY A 8 14.35 14.97 -17.73
CA GLY A 8 15.82 14.96 -17.71
C GLY A 8 16.45 13.79 -16.94
N GLN A 9 15.65 12.93 -16.32
CA GLN A 9 16.15 11.69 -15.73
C GLN A 9 16.07 10.53 -16.72
N THR A 10 17.18 9.81 -16.86
CA THR A 10 17.24 8.63 -17.73
C THR A 10 16.41 7.49 -17.12
N ALA A 11 15.55 6.89 -17.92
CA ALA A 11 14.80 5.71 -17.52
C ALA A 11 15.71 4.49 -17.37
N ILE A 12 15.58 3.78 -16.26
CA ILE A 12 16.31 2.54 -15.94
C ILE A 12 15.50 1.29 -16.25
N GLY A 13 14.18 1.42 -16.37
CA GLY A 13 13.28 0.28 -16.60
C GLY A 13 11.89 0.70 -17.05
N ARG A 14 10.98 -0.28 -17.12
CA ARG A 14 9.56 -0.09 -17.44
C ARG A 14 8.70 -0.74 -16.36
N CYS A 15 7.58 -0.12 -16.05
CA CYS A 15 6.59 -0.65 -15.12
C CYS A 15 5.94 -1.90 -15.68
N LEU A 16 5.82 -2.93 -14.84
CA LEU A 16 5.20 -4.19 -15.24
C LEU A 16 3.69 -4.07 -15.50
N ASP A 17 3.01 -3.17 -14.80
CA ASP A 17 1.55 -3.05 -14.89
C ASP A 17 1.10 -2.18 -16.08
N CYS A 18 1.76 -1.04 -16.32
CA CYS A 18 1.36 -0.07 -17.37
C CYS A 18 2.38 0.13 -18.49
N GLY A 19 3.60 -0.39 -18.38
CA GLY A 19 4.66 -0.23 -19.38
C GLY A 19 5.37 1.13 -19.36
N ASN A 20 4.95 2.08 -18.50
CA ASN A 20 5.57 3.41 -18.40
C ASN A 20 7.03 3.32 -17.93
N VAL A 21 7.85 4.26 -18.41
CA VAL A 21 9.29 4.31 -18.10
C VAL A 21 9.55 4.81 -16.67
N ILE A 22 10.43 4.12 -15.96
CA ILE A 22 10.77 4.38 -14.55
C ILE A 22 12.22 4.86 -14.46
N CYS A 23 12.51 5.94 -13.72
CA CYS A 23 13.87 6.38 -13.40
C CYS A 23 14.29 5.99 -11.97
N ALA A 24 15.57 6.16 -11.64
CA ALA A 24 16.11 5.87 -10.32
C ALA A 24 15.40 6.67 -9.19
N THR A 25 14.98 7.91 -9.45
CA THR A 25 14.22 8.72 -8.49
C THR A 25 12.87 8.10 -8.18
N CYS A 26 12.13 7.62 -9.18
CA CYS A 26 10.86 6.92 -8.94
C CYS A 26 11.04 5.70 -8.03
N VAL A 27 12.11 4.91 -8.25
CA VAL A 27 12.41 3.75 -7.41
C VAL A 27 12.80 4.15 -5.98
N ALA A 28 13.53 5.26 -5.81
CA ALA A 28 13.86 5.78 -4.48
C ALA A 28 12.63 6.27 -3.70
N GLU A 29 11.63 6.82 -4.38
CA GLU A 29 10.39 7.30 -3.76
C GLU A 29 9.42 6.16 -3.40
N THR A 30 9.25 5.17 -4.29
CA THR A 30 8.31 4.06 -4.05
C THR A 30 8.93 2.89 -3.31
N GLY A 31 10.26 2.74 -3.36
CA GLY A 31 10.95 1.52 -2.90
C GLY A 31 10.74 0.31 -3.80
N GLU A 32 10.04 0.44 -4.93
CA GLU A 32 9.76 -0.66 -5.86
C GLU A 32 10.45 -0.45 -7.21
N VAL A 33 11.24 -1.45 -7.62
CA VAL A 33 12.04 -1.41 -8.87
C VAL A 33 11.17 -1.59 -10.13
N LEU A 34 10.02 -2.25 -9.99
CA LEU A 34 9.22 -2.75 -11.13
C LEU A 34 7.86 -2.06 -11.28
N ARG A 35 7.52 -1.11 -10.40
CA ARG A 35 6.26 -0.36 -10.44
C ARG A 35 6.50 1.14 -10.48
N CYS A 36 5.74 1.83 -11.35
CA CYS A 36 5.72 3.29 -11.35
C CYS A 36 4.90 3.81 -10.16
N ALA A 37 5.11 5.08 -9.80
CA ALA A 37 4.44 5.70 -8.65
C ALA A 37 2.90 5.64 -8.75
N SER A 38 2.32 5.86 -9.93
CA SER A 38 0.86 5.83 -10.10
C SER A 38 0.26 4.43 -9.88
N CYS A 39 0.92 3.38 -10.38
CA CYS A 39 0.47 2.00 -10.13
C CYS A 39 0.67 1.61 -8.66
N HIS A 40 1.77 2.05 -8.04
CA HIS A 40 2.00 1.85 -6.61
C HIS A 40 0.93 2.52 -5.75
N GLU A 41 0.57 3.78 -6.02
CA GLU A 41 -0.50 4.50 -5.31
C GLU A 41 -1.86 3.81 -5.43
N GLN A 42 -2.20 3.31 -6.62
CA GLN A 42 -3.43 2.54 -6.84
C GLN A 42 -3.45 1.25 -6.03
N GLU A 43 -2.33 0.53 -5.98
CA GLU A 43 -2.21 -0.70 -5.18
C GLU A 43 -2.31 -0.40 -3.68
N VAL A 44 -1.61 0.62 -3.19
CA VAL A 44 -1.71 1.05 -1.78
C VAL A 44 -3.14 1.46 -1.44
N SER A 45 -3.81 2.20 -2.32
CA SER A 45 -5.22 2.60 -2.14
C SER A 45 -6.16 1.38 -2.11
N ARG A 46 -5.91 0.38 -2.97
CA ARG A 46 -6.66 -0.88 -3.00
C ARG A 46 -6.48 -1.66 -1.71
N ILE A 47 -5.25 -1.82 -1.24
CA ILE A 47 -4.93 -2.50 0.02
C ILE A 47 -5.58 -1.76 1.20
N ALA A 48 -5.45 -0.43 1.25
CA ALA A 48 -6.08 0.39 2.29
C ALA A 48 -7.60 0.24 2.31
N SER A 49 -8.23 0.16 1.13
CA SER A 49 -9.67 -0.08 0.99
C SER A 49 -10.06 -1.46 1.51
N MET A 50 -9.28 -2.49 1.19
CA MET A 50 -9.52 -3.86 1.69
C MET A 50 -9.34 -3.97 3.20
N MET A 51 -8.34 -3.30 3.77
CA MET A 51 -8.13 -3.27 5.22
C MET A 51 -9.24 -2.52 5.96
N THR A 52 -9.72 -1.41 5.39
CA THR A 52 -10.77 -0.58 6.01
C THR A 52 -12.16 -1.21 5.88
N ALA A 53 -12.44 -1.91 4.78
CA ALA A 53 -13.72 -2.56 4.52
C ALA A 53 -14.07 -3.65 5.56
N GLY A 54 -13.07 -4.27 6.20
CA GLY A 54 -13.29 -5.26 7.26
C GLY A 54 -13.72 -4.67 8.62
N VAL A 55 -13.47 -3.38 8.86
CA VAL A 55 -13.71 -2.73 10.16
C VAL A 55 -14.94 -1.83 10.14
N ALA A 56 -15.43 -1.46 8.96
CA ALA A 56 -16.72 -0.82 8.81
C ALA A 56 -17.83 -1.82 9.18
N LYS A 57 -18.16 -1.90 10.48
CA LYS A 57 -19.45 -2.38 10.96
C LYS A 57 -20.48 -1.73 10.04
N GLN A 58 -21.07 -2.53 9.16
CA GLN A 58 -22.12 -2.07 8.26
C GLN A 58 -23.03 -1.17 9.08
N PRO A 59 -23.23 0.10 8.72
CA PRO A 59 -24.15 0.96 9.45
C PRO A 59 -25.47 0.20 9.44
N ARG A 60 -25.84 -0.32 10.62
CA ARG A 60 -27.06 -1.11 10.79
C ARG A 60 -28.14 -0.25 10.16
N ALA A 61 -28.75 -0.75 9.08
CA ALA A 61 -29.73 0.01 8.32
C ALA A 61 -30.65 0.70 9.33
N PRO A 62 -30.75 2.06 9.30
CA PRO A 62 -31.56 2.78 10.26
C PRO A 62 -32.93 2.12 10.24
N ARG A 63 -33.33 1.55 11.39
CA ARG A 63 -34.60 0.83 11.49
C ARG A 63 -35.65 1.75 10.92
N ALA A 64 -36.27 1.33 9.82
CA ALA A 64 -37.26 2.13 9.14
C ALA A 64 -38.26 2.63 10.20
N PRO A 65 -38.49 3.95 10.32
CA PRO A 65 -39.45 4.48 11.27
C PRO A 65 -40.77 3.74 11.01
N LYS A 66 -41.30 3.08 12.04
CA LYS A 66 -42.57 2.36 11.97
C LYS A 66 -43.60 3.32 11.39
N GLN A 67 -43.97 3.11 10.12
CA GLN A 67 -45.00 3.92 9.52
C GLN A 67 -46.29 3.74 10.34
N PRO A 68 -46.93 4.84 10.76
CA PRO A 68 -48.26 4.79 11.36
C PRO A 68 -49.18 4.01 10.42
N ARG A 69 -49.77 2.92 10.92
CA ARG A 69 -50.75 2.13 10.16
C ARG A 69 -51.93 3.03 9.82
N GLU A 70 -52.06 3.42 8.56
CA GLU A 70 -53.29 4.02 8.07
C GLU A 70 -54.42 2.97 8.11
N PRO A 71 -55.63 3.37 8.56
CA PRO A 71 -56.78 2.49 8.59
C PRO A 71 -57.21 2.13 7.16
N ARG A 72 -57.30 0.83 6.90
CA ARG A 72 -57.72 0.24 5.62
C ARG A 72 -59.10 0.77 5.18
N ALA A 73 -59.11 1.63 4.17
CA ALA A 73 -60.31 1.88 3.37
C ALA A 73 -60.48 0.76 2.33
N ARG A 74 -61.59 0.01 2.45
CA ARG A 74 -62.09 -0.92 1.43
C ARG A 74 -62.35 -0.14 0.13
N GLY A 75 -61.61 -0.44 -0.94
CA GLY A 75 -61.79 0.22 -2.24
C GLY A 75 -61.50 -0.67 -3.43
N LYS A 76 -62.56 -1.31 -3.95
CA LYS A 76 -62.84 -1.73 -5.33
C LYS A 76 -61.67 -2.12 -6.27
N LYS A 77 -61.69 -3.42 -6.62
CA LYS A 77 -61.28 -4.02 -7.90
C LYS A 77 -61.53 -3.08 -9.09
N ARG A 78 -60.47 -2.79 -9.86
CA ARG A 78 -60.56 -2.57 -11.30
C ARG A 78 -59.56 -3.47 -12.01
N LYS A 79 -60.05 -4.00 -13.12
CA LYS A 79 -59.52 -5.01 -14.04
C LYS A 79 -59.07 -4.27 -15.31
N GLY A 80 -57.95 -4.69 -15.91
CA GLY A 80 -57.38 -4.19 -17.16
C GLY A 80 -55.90 -3.86 -16.94
N GLU A 81 -54.91 -4.70 -17.30
CA GLU A 81 -54.47 -5.20 -18.63
C GLU A 81 -53.99 -4.10 -19.58
N ALA A 82 -52.65 -3.96 -19.65
CA ALA A 82 -51.75 -3.63 -20.78
C ALA A 82 -50.36 -3.34 -20.14
N GLU A 83 -49.33 -4.22 -20.23
CA GLU A 83 -48.44 -4.45 -21.40
C GLU A 83 -47.76 -3.11 -21.76
N GLU A 84 -46.45 -2.87 -21.76
CA GLU A 84 -45.24 -3.57 -22.21
C GLU A 84 -44.11 -2.57 -21.83
N GLU A 85 -43.01 -2.86 -21.14
CA GLU A 85 -41.79 -3.45 -21.68
C GLU A 85 -40.80 -3.49 -20.49
N ALA A 86 -40.50 -4.69 -20.00
CA ALA A 86 -39.47 -4.91 -19.02
C ALA A 86 -38.18 -5.29 -19.76
N PRO A 87 -37.02 -4.69 -19.46
CA PRO A 87 -35.76 -5.25 -19.92
C PRO A 87 -35.58 -6.63 -19.27
N ALA A 88 -35.50 -7.65 -20.11
CA ALA A 88 -35.36 -9.04 -19.72
C ALA A 88 -34.20 -9.25 -18.73
N PRO A 89 -34.38 -10.01 -17.63
CA PRO A 89 -33.26 -10.57 -16.91
C PRO A 89 -32.61 -11.63 -17.81
N ILE A 90 -31.38 -11.38 -18.21
CA ILE A 90 -30.52 -12.33 -18.95
C ILE A 90 -30.38 -13.61 -18.10
N PRO A 91 -30.96 -14.75 -18.48
CA PRO A 91 -30.74 -16.01 -17.80
C PRO A 91 -29.54 -16.66 -18.49
N GLY A 92 -28.35 -16.55 -17.90
CA GLY A 92 -27.21 -17.24 -18.50
C GLY A 92 -25.79 -16.91 -18.03
N GLN A 93 -25.58 -16.12 -16.99
CA GLN A 93 -24.26 -16.11 -16.36
C GLN A 93 -24.21 -17.14 -15.25
N VAL A 94 -23.94 -18.36 -15.72
CA VAL A 94 -23.35 -19.45 -14.96
C VAL A 94 -22.39 -18.87 -13.93
N MET A 95 -22.66 -19.14 -12.65
CA MET A 95 -21.64 -19.13 -11.61
C MET A 95 -20.63 -20.22 -11.98
N GLY A 96 -19.75 -19.91 -12.91
CA GLY A 96 -18.46 -20.56 -13.04
C GLY A 96 -17.66 -20.12 -11.83
N ALA A 97 -17.78 -20.87 -10.73
CA ALA A 97 -16.71 -20.92 -9.77
C ALA A 97 -15.41 -21.15 -10.58
N PRO A 98 -14.34 -20.37 -10.38
CA PRO A 98 -13.05 -20.78 -10.88
C PRO A 98 -12.77 -22.12 -10.21
N GLN A 99 -12.95 -23.20 -10.95
CA GLN A 99 -12.46 -24.50 -10.57
C GLN A 99 -10.95 -24.31 -10.57
N ALA A 100 -10.40 -24.05 -9.39
CA ALA A 100 -8.97 -24.06 -9.21
C ALA A 100 -8.48 -25.40 -9.78
N PRO A 101 -7.50 -25.41 -10.69
CA PRO A 101 -6.93 -26.67 -11.15
C PRO A 101 -6.51 -27.46 -9.90
N PRO A 102 -6.69 -28.79 -9.86
CA PRO A 102 -5.97 -29.58 -8.88
C PRO A 102 -4.49 -29.31 -9.13
N VAL A 103 -3.88 -28.52 -8.24
CA VAL A 103 -2.43 -28.45 -8.10
C VAL A 103 -2.01 -29.82 -7.61
N ALA A 104 -1.93 -30.75 -8.57
CA ALA A 104 -1.21 -32.00 -8.41
C ALA A 104 0.18 -31.61 -7.91
N GLY A 105 0.46 -31.99 -6.66
CA GLY A 105 1.67 -31.70 -5.90
C GLY A 105 2.80 -31.12 -6.72
N ALA A 106 2.77 -29.80 -6.92
CA ALA A 106 3.98 -29.05 -7.17
C ALA A 106 4.68 -29.04 -5.82
N GLN A 107 5.39 -30.14 -5.55
CA GLN A 107 6.41 -30.22 -4.54
C GLN A 107 7.25 -28.98 -4.76
N ALA A 108 7.08 -27.99 -3.87
CA ALA A 108 7.86 -26.77 -3.93
C ALA A 108 9.32 -27.23 -4.05
N PRO A 109 10.06 -26.80 -5.10
CA PRO A 109 11.47 -27.12 -5.14
C PRO A 109 12.03 -26.67 -3.78
N PRO A 110 12.81 -27.52 -3.09
CA PRO A 110 13.40 -27.13 -1.82
C PRO A 110 14.04 -25.76 -2.03
N PRO A 111 13.91 -24.83 -1.06
CA PRO A 111 14.57 -23.55 -1.17
C PRO A 111 16.03 -23.82 -1.56
N PRO A 112 16.60 -23.07 -2.53
CA PRO A 112 17.98 -23.28 -2.90
C PRO A 112 18.77 -23.21 -1.59
N VAL A 113 19.38 -24.33 -1.21
CA VAL A 113 20.27 -24.38 -0.07
C VAL A 113 21.31 -23.33 -0.40
N ALA A 114 21.30 -22.22 0.36
CA ALA A 114 22.27 -21.17 0.20
C ALA A 114 23.61 -21.79 0.57
N VAL A 115 24.28 -22.37 -0.42
CA VAL A 115 25.68 -22.73 -0.31
C VAL A 115 26.34 -21.40 0.02
N PRO A 116 26.96 -21.24 1.21
CA PRO A 116 27.68 -20.03 1.52
C PRO A 116 28.73 -19.87 0.42
N GLY A 117 28.47 -18.91 -0.47
CA GLY A 117 29.41 -18.55 -1.50
C GLY A 117 30.72 -18.16 -0.84
N PRO A 118 31.87 -18.44 -1.49
CA PRO A 118 33.13 -17.94 -0.98
C PRO A 118 32.99 -16.43 -0.69
N PRO A 119 33.52 -15.95 0.45
CA PRO A 119 33.42 -14.54 0.80
C PRO A 119 33.93 -13.72 -0.39
N PRO A 120 33.25 -12.60 -0.74
CA PRO A 120 33.74 -11.76 -1.81
C PRO A 120 35.19 -11.36 -1.50
N PRO A 121 36.06 -11.27 -2.52
CA PRO A 121 37.41 -10.79 -2.31
C PRO A 121 37.32 -9.46 -1.56
N SER A 122 38.06 -9.34 -0.45
CA SER A 122 38.16 -8.11 0.31
C SER A 122 38.79 -7.06 -0.59
N VAL A 123 37.95 -6.33 -1.31
CA VAL A 123 38.37 -5.16 -2.07
C VAL A 123 38.84 -4.16 -1.02
N PRO A 124 40.09 -3.67 -1.08
CA PRO A 124 40.52 -2.60 -0.20
C PRO A 124 39.53 -1.45 -0.35
N GLY A 125 38.88 -1.10 0.76
CA GLY A 125 37.87 -0.06 0.78
C GLY A 125 38.43 1.22 0.15
N PRO A 126 37.59 2.02 -0.53
CA PRO A 126 38.02 3.33 -1.00
C PRO A 126 38.65 4.10 0.16
N PRO A 127 39.74 4.85 -0.07
CA PRO A 127 40.34 5.68 0.97
C PRO A 127 39.25 6.54 1.60
N PRO A 128 39.32 6.79 2.93
CA PRO A 128 38.34 7.64 3.60
C PRO A 128 38.29 8.98 2.87
N VAL A 129 37.15 9.25 2.25
CA VAL A 129 36.89 10.54 1.61
C VAL A 129 36.80 11.53 2.76
N GLN A 130 37.85 12.31 2.96
CA GLN A 130 37.80 13.41 3.92
C GLN A 130 36.63 14.31 3.49
N PRO A 131 35.66 14.57 4.37
CA PRO A 131 34.60 15.51 4.06
C PRO A 131 35.26 16.86 3.79
N ALA A 132 35.23 17.31 2.54
CA ALA A 132 35.60 18.66 2.19
C ALA A 132 34.73 19.59 3.03
N ALA A 133 35.36 20.45 3.82
CA ALA A 133 34.66 21.48 4.56
C ALA A 133 33.74 22.24 3.59
N PRO A 134 32.45 22.43 3.93
CA PRO A 134 31.54 23.18 3.08
C PRO A 134 32.12 24.59 2.90
N GLN A 135 32.63 24.87 1.70
CA GLN A 135 32.94 26.22 1.30
C GLN A 135 31.62 26.93 1.10
N VAL A 136 31.17 27.63 2.14
CA VAL A 136 30.03 28.54 2.08
C VAL A 136 30.44 29.66 1.11
N PRO A 137 29.81 29.81 -0.07
CA PRO A 137 30.01 31.01 -0.86
C PRO A 137 29.49 32.19 -0.03
N ALA A 138 30.32 33.22 0.11
CA ALA A 138 29.95 34.48 0.74
C ALA A 138 28.86 35.16 -0.11
N GLY A 139 27.61 34.79 0.16
CA GLY A 139 26.44 35.46 -0.38
C GLY A 139 26.27 36.84 0.24
N PRO A 140 25.62 37.78 -0.48
CA PRO A 140 25.38 39.14 0.02
C PRO A 140 24.56 39.12 1.32
N PRO A 141 24.78 40.09 2.23
CA PRO A 141 24.06 40.15 3.49
C PRO A 141 22.55 40.27 3.25
N PRO A 142 21.71 39.59 4.04
CA PRO A 142 20.26 39.71 3.92
C PRO A 142 19.80 41.13 4.30
N PRO A 143 18.76 41.67 3.64
CA PRO A 143 18.20 42.96 4.03
C PRO A 143 17.50 42.84 5.39
N GLU A 144 17.99 43.59 6.38
CA GLU A 144 17.33 43.83 7.66
C GLU A 144 16.05 44.65 7.44
N ALA A 145 14.90 44.00 7.23
CA ALA A 145 13.59 44.56 7.57
C ALA A 145 12.45 43.58 7.23
N MET A 146 12.05 42.74 8.19
CA MET A 146 10.64 42.50 8.51
C MET A 146 10.53 41.61 9.74
N GLN A 147 10.69 42.25 10.90
CA GLN A 147 10.24 41.71 12.18
C GLN A 147 8.71 41.76 12.20
N LEU A 148 8.03 40.67 11.84
CA LEU A 148 6.60 40.47 12.14
C LEU A 148 6.35 39.03 12.62
N ARG A 149 6.71 38.80 13.90
CA ARG A 149 5.82 38.27 14.93
C ARG A 149 4.82 37.18 14.50
N GLU A 150 5.26 35.93 14.47
CA GLU A 150 4.37 34.81 14.77
C GLU A 150 5.11 33.66 15.46
N ALA A 151 5.09 33.70 16.80
CA ALA A 151 5.46 32.60 17.65
C ALA A 151 4.30 31.59 17.67
N ALA A 152 4.26 30.69 16.69
CA ALA A 152 3.47 29.47 16.79
C ALA A 152 4.31 28.43 17.55
N ALA A 153 3.94 28.21 18.81
CA ALA A 153 4.51 27.17 19.66
C ALA A 153 4.42 25.81 18.95
N ALA A 154 5.58 25.29 18.52
CA ALA A 154 5.69 23.89 18.12
C ALA A 154 5.32 23.03 19.33
N PRO A 155 4.33 22.12 19.21
CA PRO A 155 3.89 21.34 20.34
C PRO A 155 5.01 20.38 20.79
N PRO A 156 5.33 20.30 22.11
CA PRO A 156 6.54 19.66 22.64
C PRO A 156 6.59 18.12 22.53
N HIS A 157 5.68 17.48 21.81
CA HIS A 157 5.54 16.02 21.76
C HIS A 157 6.32 15.35 20.60
N LEU A 158 7.03 16.12 19.76
CA LEU A 158 7.90 15.60 18.71
C LEU A 158 9.39 15.64 19.09
N GLN A 159 9.70 15.58 20.38
CA GLN A 159 11.04 15.23 20.83
C GLN A 159 11.29 13.77 20.43
N PRO A 160 12.38 13.43 19.72
CA PRO A 160 12.74 12.05 19.46
C PRO A 160 12.93 11.37 20.81
N ILE A 161 12.02 10.45 21.16
CA ILE A 161 12.14 9.65 22.37
C ILE A 161 13.41 8.83 22.19
N GLN A 162 14.47 9.27 22.87
CA GLN A 162 15.69 8.48 23.02
C GLN A 162 15.29 7.28 23.87
N VAL A 163 14.94 6.16 23.22
CA VAL A 163 14.64 4.92 23.91
C VAL A 163 15.97 4.45 24.49
N PRO A 164 16.14 4.41 25.83
CA PRO A 164 17.36 3.90 26.42
C PRO A 164 17.52 2.43 26.00
N PRO A 165 18.75 1.95 25.74
CA PRO A 165 18.99 0.55 25.43
C PRO A 165 18.52 -0.31 26.62
N GLY A 166 17.33 -0.89 26.47
CA GLY A 166 16.78 -1.82 27.43
C GLY A 166 17.60 -3.12 27.44
N PRO A 167 17.58 -3.88 28.55
CA PRO A 167 18.21 -5.19 28.60
C PRO A 167 17.60 -6.07 27.50
N VAL A 168 18.46 -6.61 26.64
CA VAL A 168 18.07 -7.57 25.61
C VAL A 168 17.69 -8.85 26.35
N VAL A 169 16.40 -9.00 26.66
CA VAL A 169 15.89 -10.26 27.20
C VAL A 169 15.92 -11.23 26.04
N ALA A 170 16.79 -12.25 26.13
CA ALA A 170 16.81 -13.35 25.18
C ALA A 170 15.38 -13.91 25.10
N ALA A 171 14.75 -13.74 23.93
CA ALA A 171 13.45 -14.35 23.70
C ALA A 171 13.61 -15.86 23.92
N PRO A 172 12.69 -16.52 24.65
CA PRO A 172 12.69 -17.98 24.70
C PRO A 172 12.53 -18.44 23.26
N THR A 173 13.58 -19.08 22.74
CA THR A 173 13.51 -19.89 21.54
C THR A 173 12.62 -21.08 21.89
N ALA A 174 11.30 -20.83 21.92
CA ALA A 174 10.32 -21.88 22.00
C ALA A 174 10.55 -22.74 20.76
N ASP A 175 10.89 -23.97 21.06
CA ASP A 175 11.28 -25.06 20.19
C ASP A 175 10.30 -25.19 19.02
N PHE A 176 10.65 -24.59 17.88
CA PHE A 176 9.86 -24.71 16.65
C PHE A 176 9.93 -26.13 16.08
N GLU A 177 10.90 -26.93 16.53
CA GLU A 177 11.09 -28.32 16.14
C GLU A 177 10.05 -29.23 16.80
N GLU A 178 9.67 -28.96 18.06
CA GLU A 178 8.58 -29.67 18.74
C GLU A 178 7.21 -29.40 18.08
N LEU A 179 6.97 -28.19 17.58
CA LEU A 179 5.71 -27.82 16.90
C LEU A 179 5.54 -28.47 15.51
N MET A 180 6.64 -28.89 14.86
CA MET A 180 6.59 -29.59 13.58
C MET A 180 6.47 -31.11 13.71
N ALA A 181 6.68 -31.67 14.91
CA ALA A 181 6.62 -33.12 15.13
C ALA A 181 5.21 -33.65 15.44
N GLU A 182 4.23 -32.78 15.75
CA GLU A 182 2.84 -33.15 16.09
C GLU A 182 1.82 -33.04 14.92
N GLY A 183 2.29 -32.84 13.67
CA GLY A 183 1.44 -32.68 12.47
C GLY A 183 1.29 -33.93 11.62
#